data_AF-A0A379FFI4-F1
#
_entry.id   AF-A0A379FFI4-F1
#
_cell.length_a   1.000
_cell.length_b   1.000
_cell.length_c   1.000
_cell.angle_alpha   90.00
_cell.angle_beta   90.00
_cell.angle_gamma   90.00
#
_symmetry.space_group_name_H-M   'P 1'
#
loop_
_entity.id
_entity.type
_entity.pdbx_description
1 polymer ?
#
loop_
_entity_poly.entity_id
_entity_poly.type
_entity_poly.pdbx_seq_one_letter_code
_entity_poly.pdbx_strand_id
1 'polypeptide(L)'
;MSQLDGNAISQIQDMTVASLSLEAIEKSLCPAIVLPNDFKVSSLENLQEGRFRFRGEMKTTSISDFVKYSIKNAIDEGVSCFIDADEMSAETIFNLGTIGKAGHADNTAIVKLKPNRPIHSIIKKWMVLNIVKNN
;
A
#
# COMPACT_ATOMS: atom_id res chain seq x y z
N MET A 1 16.01 -21.13 51.01
CA MET A 1 16.44 -20.82 49.63
C MET A 1 15.27 -20.17 48.95
N SER A 2 15.34 -18.86 48.72
CA SER A 2 14.31 -18.11 48.00
C SER A 2 14.19 -18.73 46.62
N GLN A 3 13.08 -19.41 46.35
CA GLN A 3 12.76 -19.82 44.99
C GLN A 3 12.67 -18.52 44.19
N LEU A 4 13.50 -18.40 43.17
CA LEU A 4 13.33 -17.36 42.16
C LEU A 4 11.94 -17.59 41.58
N ASP A 5 10.98 -16.75 41.96
CA ASP A 5 9.60 -16.81 41.49
C ASP A 5 9.61 -16.64 39.97
N GLY A 6 9.47 -17.74 39.22
CA GLY A 6 9.46 -17.73 37.76
C GLY A 6 8.40 -16.80 37.17
N ASN A 7 7.33 -16.52 37.92
CA ASN A 7 6.32 -15.53 37.57
C ASN A 7 6.85 -14.09 37.56
N ALA A 8 7.72 -13.72 38.51
CA ALA A 8 8.32 -12.38 38.54
C ALA A 8 9.27 -12.18 37.36
N ILE A 9 10.02 -13.23 36.97
CA ILE A 9 10.90 -13.20 35.80
C ILE A 9 10.08 -13.05 34.51
N SER A 10 8.96 -13.78 34.37
CA SER A 10 8.04 -13.63 33.24
C SER A 10 7.49 -12.21 33.15
N GLN A 11 7.03 -11.64 34.26
CA GLN A 11 6.50 -10.27 34.29
C GLN A 11 7.55 -9.21 33.95
N ILE A 12 8.81 -9.40 34.36
CA ILE A 12 9.91 -8.51 34.01
C ILE A 12 10.23 -8.62 32.51
N GLN A 13 10.23 -9.84 31.96
CA GLN A 13 10.42 -10.06 30.52
C GLN A 13 9.30 -9.38 29.72
N ASP A 14 8.05 -9.57 30.14
CA ASP A 14 6.86 -8.97 29.58
C ASP A 14 6.93 -7.43 29.60
N MET A 15 7.27 -6.84 30.75
CA MET A 15 7.44 -5.39 30.87
C MET A 15 8.56 -4.85 29.97
N THR A 16 9.67 -5.59 29.86
CA THR A 16 10.80 -5.20 29.01
C THR A 16 10.42 -5.20 27.53
N VAL A 17 9.65 -6.20 27.09
CA VAL A 17 9.15 -6.29 25.71
C VAL A 17 8.14 -5.17 25.43
N ALA A 18 7.24 -4.87 26.36
CA ALA A 18 6.35 -3.70 26.26
C ALA A 18 7.15 -2.40 26.10
N SER A 19 8.16 -2.16 26.93
CA SER A 19 8.97 -0.94 26.86
C SER A 19 9.72 -0.79 25.52
N LEU A 20 10.29 -1.87 25.00
CA LEU A 20 10.95 -1.86 23.68
C LEU A 20 9.97 -1.61 22.53
N SER A 21 8.74 -2.13 22.65
CA SER A 21 7.72 -1.97 21.60
C SER A 21 7.15 -0.55 21.51
N LEU A 22 7.20 0.23 22.58
CA LEU A 22 6.72 1.62 22.61
C LEU A 22 7.53 2.53 21.68
N GLU A 23 8.87 2.39 21.66
CA GLU A 23 9.72 3.22 20.78
C GLU A 23 9.40 3.02 19.27
N ALA A 24 9.06 1.79 18.88
CA ALA A 24 8.73 1.47 17.49
C ALA A 24 7.35 2.03 17.10
N ILE A 25 6.43 2.10 18.06
CA ILE A 25 5.07 2.62 17.88
C ILE A 25 5.06 4.14 17.85
N GLU A 26 5.86 4.81 18.68
CA GLU A 26 5.98 6.27 18.65
C GLU A 26 6.53 6.79 17.31
N LYS A 27 7.41 6.01 16.67
CA LYS A 27 7.94 6.33 15.33
C LYS A 27 6.98 5.97 14.20
N SER A 28 5.92 5.21 14.48
CA SER A 28 4.91 4.87 13.49
C SER A 28 4.01 6.07 13.25
N LEU A 29 3.83 6.42 11.99
CA LEU A 29 2.87 7.46 11.62
C LEU A 29 1.42 7.02 11.87
N CYS A 30 1.14 5.72 11.84
CA CYS A 30 -0.17 5.17 12.21
C CYS A 30 -0.23 4.91 13.72
N PRO A 31 -1.21 5.48 14.44
CA PRO A 31 -1.35 5.26 15.87
C PRO A 31 -1.65 3.79 16.14
N ALA A 32 -0.84 3.17 16.98
CA ALA A 32 -0.97 1.78 17.37
C ALA A 32 -0.78 1.66 18.88
N ILE A 33 -1.27 0.56 19.46
CA ILE A 33 -1.11 0.25 20.88
C ILE A 33 -0.71 -1.21 21.04
N VAL A 34 0.08 -1.51 22.08
CA VAL A 34 0.40 -2.90 22.47
C VAL A 34 -0.53 -3.35 23.56
N LEU A 35 -1.19 -4.49 23.34
CA LEU A 35 -2.04 -5.10 24.34
C LEU A 35 -1.22 -6.03 25.26
N PRO A 36 -1.38 -5.94 26.60
CA PRO A 36 -0.54 -6.64 27.57
C PRO A 36 -0.76 -8.16 27.62
N ASN A 37 -1.86 -8.67 27.07
CA ASN A 37 -2.18 -10.10 27.17
C ASN A 37 -1.42 -10.97 26.16
N ASP A 38 -0.84 -10.39 25.09
CA ASP A 38 -0.12 -11.12 24.03
C ASP A 38 0.94 -10.27 23.30
N PHE A 39 1.27 -9.08 23.79
CA PHE A 39 2.10 -8.08 23.09
C PHE A 39 1.65 -7.77 21.66
N LYS A 40 0.36 -7.97 21.39
CA LYS A 40 -0.19 -7.77 20.06
C LYS A 40 -0.26 -6.27 19.78
N VAL A 41 0.41 -5.83 18.72
CA VAL A 41 0.28 -4.49 18.18
C VAL A 41 -1.08 -4.40 17.46
N SER A 42 -1.95 -3.53 17.94
CA SER A 42 -3.23 -3.22 17.31
C SER A 42 -3.22 -1.79 16.79
N SER A 43 -3.67 -1.60 15.54
CA SER A 43 -3.87 -0.26 15.00
C SER A 43 -5.09 0.41 15.63
N LEU A 44 -4.98 1.72 15.86
CA LEU A 44 -6.06 2.59 16.32
C LEU A 44 -6.74 3.33 15.15
N GLU A 45 -6.32 3.11 13.90
CA GLU A 45 -6.88 3.74 12.69
C GLU A 45 -8.42 3.60 12.64
N ASN A 46 -8.93 2.46 13.12
CA ASN A 46 -10.35 2.11 13.18
C ASN A 46 -11.20 3.08 14.02
N LEU A 47 -10.57 3.75 14.99
CA LEU A 47 -11.23 4.66 15.94
C LEU A 47 -11.07 6.13 15.53
N GLN A 48 -10.33 6.42 14.46
CA GLN A 48 -10.11 7.77 13.97
C GLN A 48 -11.23 8.18 12.99
N GLU A 49 -11.47 9.48 12.86
CA GLU A 49 -12.47 10.03 11.93
C GLU A 49 -12.13 9.74 10.45
N GLY A 50 -10.84 9.60 10.14
CA GLY A 50 -10.33 9.35 8.80
C GLY A 50 -9.21 8.34 8.79
N ARG A 51 -8.97 7.76 7.60
CA ARG A 51 -7.83 6.86 7.38
C ARG A 51 -6.52 7.63 7.46
N PHE A 52 -5.49 6.96 7.94
CA PHE A 52 -4.16 7.55 8.07
C PHE A 52 -3.55 7.90 6.69
N ARG A 53 -3.84 7.08 5.68
CA ARG A 53 -3.43 7.32 4.29
C ARG A 53 -4.52 6.91 3.33
N PHE A 54 -4.53 7.54 2.15
CA PHE A 54 -5.47 7.18 1.10
C PHE A 54 -5.11 5.79 0.55
N ARG A 55 -6.06 4.84 0.67
CA ARG A 55 -5.97 3.48 0.10
C ARG A 55 -7.18 3.26 -0.78
N GLY A 56 -7.01 3.48 -2.07
CA GLY A 56 -8.03 3.27 -3.08
C GLY A 56 -7.73 2.02 -3.88
N GLU A 57 -8.77 1.27 -4.25
CA GLU A 57 -8.68 0.28 -5.32
C GLU A 57 -9.75 0.62 -6.36
N MET A 58 -9.32 0.99 -7.56
CA MET A 58 -10.25 1.20 -8.67
C MET A 58 -10.16 0.03 -9.64
N LYS A 59 -11.28 -0.67 -9.86
CA LYS A 59 -11.41 -1.70 -10.90
C LYS A 59 -12.36 -1.22 -11.98
N THR A 60 -11.89 -1.15 -13.22
CA THR A 60 -12.71 -0.71 -14.34
C THR A 60 -12.48 -1.54 -15.60
N THR A 61 -13.46 -1.54 -16.49
CA THR A 61 -13.33 -2.07 -17.86
C THR A 61 -13.19 -0.96 -18.89
N SER A 62 -13.24 0.31 -18.46
CA SER A 62 -13.17 1.51 -19.31
C SER A 62 -11.78 2.12 -19.24
N ILE A 63 -11.09 2.17 -20.38
CA ILE A 63 -9.76 2.80 -20.48
C ILE A 63 -9.84 4.29 -20.18
N SER A 64 -10.89 4.97 -20.64
CA SER A 64 -11.05 6.42 -20.43
C SER A 64 -11.17 6.78 -18.95
N ASP A 65 -11.89 5.99 -18.18
CA ASP A 65 -12.04 6.22 -16.74
C ASP A 65 -10.77 5.87 -15.99
N PHE A 66 -10.07 4.81 -16.43
CA PHE A 66 -8.75 4.45 -15.92
C PHE A 66 -7.72 5.58 -16.08
N VAL A 67 -7.67 6.19 -17.27
CA VAL A 67 -6.76 7.31 -17.54
C VAL A 67 -7.13 8.55 -16.71
N LYS A 68 -8.42 8.91 -16.63
CA LYS A 68 -8.88 10.05 -15.82
C LYS A 68 -8.53 9.86 -14.35
N TYR A 69 -8.77 8.67 -13.81
CA TYR A 69 -8.43 8.34 -12.44
C TYR A 69 -6.92 8.35 -12.22
N SER A 70 -6.15 7.80 -13.16
CA SER A 70 -4.70 7.77 -13.06
C SER A 70 -4.10 9.17 -13.05
N ILE A 71 -4.55 10.05 -13.96
CA ILE A 71 -4.09 11.46 -13.99
C ILE A 71 -4.49 12.18 -12.69
N LYS A 72 -5.71 11.94 -12.18
CA LYS A 72 -6.18 12.57 -10.94
C LYS A 72 -5.37 12.14 -9.71
N ASN A 73 -4.91 10.88 -9.66
CA ASN A 73 -4.20 10.34 -8.50
C ASN A 73 -2.68 10.33 -8.68
N ALA A 74 -2.15 10.64 -9.87
CA ALA A 74 -0.73 10.77 -10.14
C ALA A 74 -0.17 12.14 -9.73
N ILE A 75 -0.53 12.60 -8.54
CA ILE A 75 -0.11 13.91 -8.00
C ILE A 75 1.28 13.80 -7.35
N ASP A 76 1.63 12.62 -6.83
CA ASP A 76 2.87 12.38 -6.08
C ASP A 76 3.94 11.62 -6.89
N GLU A 77 5.19 11.77 -6.47
CA GLU A 77 6.31 10.98 -6.99
C GLU A 77 6.17 9.51 -6.57
N GLY A 78 6.48 8.59 -7.50
CA GLY A 78 6.41 7.15 -7.24
C GLY A 78 5.13 6.48 -7.73
N VAL A 79 4.59 6.95 -8.86
CA VAL A 79 3.54 6.27 -9.61
C VAL A 79 4.20 5.37 -10.65
N SER A 80 3.75 4.13 -10.77
CA SER A 80 4.19 3.22 -11.81
C SER A 80 3.00 2.48 -12.42
N CYS A 81 2.98 2.39 -13.74
CA CYS A 81 1.95 1.67 -14.49
C CYS A 81 2.58 0.47 -15.18
N PHE A 82 2.02 -0.70 -14.90
CA PHE A 82 2.40 -1.98 -15.45
C PHE A 82 1.33 -2.43 -16.44
N ILE A 83 1.76 -2.99 -17.58
CA ILE A 83 0.87 -3.39 -18.65
C ILE A 83 1.14 -4.85 -18.97
N ASP A 84 0.07 -5.64 -18.93
CA ASP A 84 0.05 -7.01 -19.42
C ASP A 84 -0.73 -7.06 -20.73
N ALA A 85 0.01 -7.24 -21.83
CA ALA A 85 -0.56 -7.28 -23.17
C ALA A 85 -1.26 -8.61 -23.49
N ASP A 86 -0.92 -9.69 -22.79
CA ASP A 86 -1.48 -11.02 -22.99
C ASP A 86 -2.85 -11.11 -22.30
N GLU A 87 -2.94 -10.59 -21.06
CA GLU A 87 -4.20 -10.51 -20.30
C GLU A 87 -5.05 -9.28 -20.64
N MET A 88 -4.57 -8.41 -21.53
CA MET A 88 -5.20 -7.12 -21.88
C MET A 88 -5.58 -6.30 -20.64
N SER A 89 -4.66 -6.22 -19.69
CA SER A 89 -4.82 -5.48 -18.44
C SER A 89 -3.72 -4.46 -18.22
N ALA A 90 -4.04 -3.40 -17.51
CA ALA A 90 -3.04 -2.46 -16.99
C ALA A 90 -3.33 -2.17 -15.52
N GLU A 91 -2.26 -2.09 -14.73
CA GLU A 91 -2.30 -1.83 -13.30
C GLU A 91 -1.39 -0.63 -12.98
N THR A 92 -1.96 0.42 -12.39
CA THR A 92 -1.22 1.57 -11.90
C THR A 92 -1.16 1.52 -10.38
N ILE A 93 0.04 1.64 -9.82
CA ILE A 93 0.31 1.77 -8.39
C ILE A 93 0.76 3.21 -8.14
N PHE A 94 0.05 3.96 -7.29
CA PHE A 94 0.26 5.41 -7.16
C PHE A 94 1.26 5.81 -6.09
N ASN A 95 1.44 4.99 -5.05
CA ASN A 95 2.27 5.31 -3.90
C ASN A 95 3.39 4.27 -3.71
N LEU A 96 4.03 3.90 -4.81
CA LEU A 96 5.16 2.99 -4.84
C LEU A 96 6.41 3.64 -4.23
N GLY A 97 6.52 4.97 -4.30
CA GLY A 97 7.71 5.73 -3.89
C GLY A 97 8.86 5.59 -4.89
N THR A 98 10.09 5.76 -4.41
CA THR A 98 11.33 5.64 -5.22
C THR A 98 12.17 4.46 -4.76
N ILE A 99 13.16 4.04 -5.56
CA ILE A 99 14.06 2.92 -5.20
C ILE A 99 14.76 3.17 -3.85
N GLY A 100 15.11 4.42 -3.54
CA GLY A 100 15.74 4.80 -2.27
C GLY A 100 14.77 5.02 -1.10
N LYS A 101 13.49 5.28 -1.38
CA LYS A 101 12.44 5.49 -0.38
C LYS A 101 11.16 4.80 -0.86
N ALA A 102 11.06 3.51 -0.53
CA ALA A 102 9.88 2.72 -0.86
C ALA A 102 8.64 3.27 -0.17
N GLY A 103 7.58 3.43 -0.94
CA GLY A 103 6.24 3.74 -0.46
C GLY A 103 5.48 2.48 -0.04
N HIS A 104 4.18 2.64 0.19
CA HIS A 104 3.34 1.56 0.68
C HIS A 104 2.59 0.79 -0.40
N ALA A 105 2.52 1.32 -1.63
CA ALA A 105 1.87 0.67 -2.77
C ALA A 105 0.41 0.21 -2.52
N ASP A 106 -0.33 0.91 -1.66
CA ASP A 106 -1.69 0.54 -1.23
C ASP A 106 -2.81 1.27 -1.99
N ASN A 107 -2.47 2.18 -2.91
CA ASN A 107 -3.40 2.80 -3.84
C ASN A 107 -3.17 2.25 -5.24
N THR A 108 -4.14 1.49 -5.75
CA THR A 108 -4.04 0.78 -7.03
C THR A 108 -5.24 1.06 -7.94
N ALA A 109 -4.97 1.09 -9.23
CA ALA A 109 -6.00 1.11 -10.26
C ALA A 109 -5.73 -0.03 -11.24
N ILE A 110 -6.74 -0.82 -11.54
CA ILE A 110 -6.68 -1.94 -12.47
C ILE A 110 -7.74 -1.73 -13.54
N VAL A 111 -7.30 -1.76 -14.80
CA VAL A 111 -8.18 -1.90 -15.94
C VAL A 111 -8.00 -3.30 -16.54
N LYS A 112 -9.09 -4.07 -16.60
CA LYS A 112 -9.11 -5.36 -17.29
C LYS A 112 -10.16 -5.31 -18.39
N LEU A 113 -9.70 -5.50 -19.63
CA LEU A 113 -10.58 -5.47 -20.79
C LEU A 113 -11.08 -6.88 -21.09
N LYS A 114 -12.30 -6.99 -21.62
CA LYS A 114 -12.73 -8.25 -22.23
C LYS A 114 -11.90 -8.48 -23.50
N PRO A 115 -11.38 -9.70 -23.73
CA PRO A 115 -10.59 -10.01 -24.91
C PRO A 115 -11.47 -10.00 -26.17
N ASN A 116 -11.74 -8.81 -26.69
CA ASN A 116 -12.36 -8.60 -27.98
C ASN A 116 -11.27 -8.11 -28.95
N ARG A 117 -11.11 -8.87 -30.03
CA ARG A 117 -9.93 -8.91 -30.93
C ARG A 117 -9.50 -7.63 -31.67
N PRO A 118 -10.19 -6.45 -31.68
CA PRO A 118 -9.65 -5.25 -32.31
C PRO A 118 -8.94 -4.25 -31.37
N ILE A 119 -8.83 -4.50 -30.06
CA ILE A 119 -8.30 -3.50 -29.11
C ILE A 119 -6.76 -3.61 -28.90
N HIS A 120 -6.17 -4.77 -29.19
CA HIS A 120 -4.71 -5.00 -29.05
C HIS A 120 -3.88 -4.03 -29.93
N SER A 121 -4.35 -3.70 -31.14
CA SER A 121 -3.67 -2.76 -32.03
C SER A 121 -3.77 -1.31 -31.54
N ILE A 122 -4.86 -0.95 -30.86
CA ILE A 122 -5.10 0.39 -30.33
C ILE A 122 -4.21 0.63 -29.10
N ILE A 123 -4.09 -0.34 -28.21
CA ILE A 123 -3.23 -0.23 -27.02
C ILE A 123 -1.76 -0.11 -27.43
N LYS A 124 -1.27 -0.95 -28.36
CA LYS A 124 0.10 -0.83 -28.90
C LYS A 124 0.36 0.51 -29.60
N LYS A 125 -0.59 1.01 -30.39
CA LYS A 125 -0.43 2.28 -31.12
C LYS A 125 -0.46 3.50 -30.19
N TRP A 126 -1.23 3.45 -29.11
CA TRP A 126 -1.29 4.51 -28.10
C TRP A 126 -0.04 4.51 -27.19
N MET A 127 0.53 3.34 -26.93
CA MET A 127 1.76 3.13 -26.16
C MET A 127 2.99 3.81 -26.78
N VAL A 128 3.17 3.71 -28.10
CA VAL A 128 4.30 4.34 -28.81
C VAL A 128 4.19 5.87 -28.83
N LEU A 129 2.96 6.40 -28.89
CA LEU A 129 2.77 7.83 -29.12
C LEU A 129 2.87 8.69 -27.84
N ASN A 130 2.52 8.15 -26.67
CA ASN A 130 2.37 8.96 -25.44
C ASN A 130 3.42 8.70 -24.35
N ILE A 131 4.12 7.56 -24.35
CA ILE A 131 5.21 7.31 -23.38
C ILE A 131 6.54 7.88 -23.91
N VAL A 132 6.78 7.87 -25.23
CA VAL A 132 8.02 8.41 -25.82
C VAL A 132 8.03 9.93 -25.92
N LYS A 133 6.87 10.60 -25.91
CA LYS A 133 6.78 12.07 -26.06
C LYS A 133 6.95 12.87 -24.77
N ASN A 134 7.03 12.21 -23.62
CA ASN A 134 7.17 12.86 -22.30
C ASN A 134 8.49 12.49 -21.59
N ASN A 135 9.49 12.00 -22.32
CA ASN A 135 10.90 11.95 -21.88
C ASN A 135 11.71 12.98 -22.65
#